data_AF-A0A8S4QXW1-F1
#
_entry.id   AF-A0A8S4QXW1-F1
#
_cell.length_a   1.000
_cell.length_b   1.000
_cell.length_c   1.000
_cell.angle_alpha   90.00
_cell.angle_beta   90.00
_cell.angle_gamma   90.00
#
_symmetry.space_group_name_H-M   'P 1'
#
loop_
_entity.id
_entity.type
_entity.pdbx_description
1 polymer ?
#
loop_
_entity_poly.entity_id
_entity_poly.type
_entity_poly.pdbx_seq_one_letter_code
_entity_poly.pdbx_strand_id
1 'polypeptide(L)' 'TLAPWGPVARALFKELSNRVIESTGDPRAGSYLGQRLSLAIQRGNAASILGTVPRCGGFEDVLDFI' A
#
# COMPACT_ATOMS: atom_id res chain seq x y z
N THR A 1 -4.10 7.58 -3.34
CA THR A 1 -2.92 7.54 -4.23
C THR A 1 -2.28 6.17 -4.12
N LEU A 2 -1.95 5.53 -5.25
CA LEU A 2 -1.08 4.34 -5.22
C LEU A 2 0.34 4.84 -4.92
N ALA A 3 1.09 4.15 -4.05
CA ALA A 3 2.51 4.45 -3.83
C ALA A 3 3.30 4.39 -5.17
N PRO A 4 4.52 4.93 -5.29
CA PRO A 4 5.34 4.71 -6.48
C PRO A 4 5.79 3.25 -6.54
N TRP A 5 5.36 2.52 -7.58
CA TRP A 5 5.68 1.11 -7.77
C TRP A 5 6.78 0.97 -8.83
N GLY A 6 7.70 0.02 -8.64
CA GLY A 6 8.67 -0.33 -9.67
C GLY A 6 8.00 -0.93 -10.92
N PRO A 7 8.67 -0.96 -12.08
CA PRO A 7 8.12 -1.51 -13.32
C PRO A 7 7.64 -2.96 -13.19
N VAL A 8 8.39 -3.80 -12.47
CA VAL A 8 8.02 -5.20 -12.21
C VAL A 8 6.76 -5.31 -11.36
N ALA A 9 6.67 -4.51 -10.28
CA ALA A 9 5.49 -4.49 -9.41
C ALA A 9 4.23 -4.01 -10.17
N ARG A 10 4.37 -3.03 -11.07
CA ARG A 10 3.27 -2.58 -11.93
C ARG A 10 2.81 -3.67 -12.91
N ALA A 11 3.74 -4.40 -13.51
CA ALA A 11 3.42 -5.51 -14.41
C ALA A 11 2.64 -6.62 -13.66
N LEU A 12 3.16 -7.03 -12.50
CA LEU A 12 2.51 -8.02 -11.65
C LEU A 12 1.10 -7.57 -11.21
N PHE A 13 0.97 -6.31 -10.78
CA PHE A 13 -0.33 -5.75 -10.39
C PHE A 13 -1.36 -5.84 -11.50
N LYS A 14 -0.95 -5.47 -12.73
CA LYS A 14 -1.83 -5.50 -13.89
C LYS A 14 -2.31 -6.92 -14.18
N GLU A 15 -1.41 -7.89 -14.11
CA GLU A 15 -1.77 -9.31 -14.30
C GLU A 15 -2.76 -9.79 -13.23
N LEU A 16 -2.49 -9.51 -11.95
CA LEU A 16 -3.39 -9.87 -10.85
C LEU A 16 -4.75 -9.18 -10.98
N SER A 17 -4.77 -7.89 -11.31
CA SER A 17 -5.98 -7.11 -11.53
C SER A 17 -6.84 -7.75 -12.62
N ASN A 18 -6.24 -8.15 -13.74
CA ASN A 18 -6.95 -8.81 -14.84
C ASN A 18 -7.52 -10.17 -14.42
N ARG A 19 -6.71 -11.02 -13.77
CA ARG A 19 -7.15 -12.34 -13.29
C ARG A 19 -8.32 -12.22 -12.30
N VAL A 20 -8.26 -11.23 -11.40
CA VAL A 20 -9.35 -11.00 -10.45
C VAL A 20 -10.62 -10.57 -11.18
N ILE A 21 -10.53 -9.63 -12.13
CA ILE A 21 -11.69 -9.20 -12.95
C ILE A 21 -12.30 -10.38 -13.71
N GLU A 22 -11.47 -11.22 -14.35
CA GLU A 22 -11.91 -12.40 -15.09
C GLU A 22 -12.60 -13.43 -14.16
N SER A 23 -12.06 -13.63 -12.96
CA SER A 23 -12.61 -14.60 -12.01
C SER A 23 -13.92 -14.16 -11.35
N THR A 24 -14.11 -12.86 -11.13
CA THR A 24 -15.30 -12.32 -10.45
C THR A 24 -16.37 -11.83 -11.43
N GLY A 25 -16.00 -11.53 -12.67
CA GLY A 25 -16.86 -10.84 -13.64
C GLY A 25 -17.09 -9.35 -13.34
N ASP A 26 -16.50 -8.80 -12.27
CA ASP A 26 -16.65 -7.40 -11.89
C ASP A 26 -15.47 -6.57 -12.43
N PRO A 27 -15.71 -5.63 -13.37
CA PRO A 27 -14.65 -4.77 -13.92
C PRO A 27 -14.01 -3.84 -12.87
N ARG A 28 -14.65 -3.63 -11.71
CA ARG A 28 -14.13 -2.77 -10.61
C ARG A 28 -13.21 -3.52 -9.67
N ALA A 29 -13.20 -4.85 -9.70
CA ALA A 29 -12.47 -5.68 -8.73
C ALA A 29 -10.96 -5.37 -8.70
N GLY A 30 -10.36 -5.08 -9.85
CA GLY A 30 -8.97 -4.63 -9.95
C GLY A 30 -8.68 -3.31 -9.23
N SER A 31 -9.60 -2.35 -9.30
CA SER A 31 -9.49 -1.07 -8.59
C SER A 31 -9.56 -1.26 -7.07
N TYR A 32 -10.50 -2.09 -6.61
CA TYR A 32 -10.62 -2.43 -5.18
C TYR A 32 -9.35 -3.12 -4.65
N LEU A 33 -8.74 -4.02 -5.43
CA LEU A 33 -7.45 -4.63 -5.10
C LEU A 33 -6.36 -3.57 -4.92
N GLY A 34 -6.23 -2.65 -5.87
CA GLY A 34 -5.23 -1.57 -5.82
C GLY A 34 -5.39 -0.65 -4.61
N GLN A 35 -6.64 -0.31 -4.25
CA GLN A 35 -6.96 0.47 -3.06
C GLN A 35 -6.54 -0.25 -1.78
N ARG A 36 -6.92 -1.53 -1.63
CA ARG A 36 -6.59 -2.32 -0.44
C ARG A 36 -5.08 -2.53 -0.29
N LEU A 37 -4.40 -2.83 -1.38
CA LEU A 37 -2.94 -3.00 -1.37
C LEU A 37 -2.23 -1.69 -0.99
N SER A 38 -2.70 -0.56 -1.50
CA SER A 38 -2.13 0.75 -1.14
C SER A 38 -2.30 1.08 0.34
N LEU A 39 -3.44 0.76 0.94
CA LEU A 39 -3.64 0.94 2.38
C LEU A 39 -2.75 0.01 3.19
N ALA A 40 -2.59 -1.24 2.77
CA ALA A 40 -1.68 -2.18 3.43
C ALA A 40 -0.23 -1.70 3.42
N ILE A 41 0.24 -1.17 2.27
CA ILE A 41 1.59 -0.58 2.14
C ILE A 41 1.74 0.62 3.06
N GLN A 42 0.80 1.57 3.05
CA GLN A 42 0.85 2.75 3.92
C GLN A 42 0.89 2.37 5.40
N ARG A 43 0.08 1.38 5.81
CA ARG A 43 0.09 0.86 7.19
C ARG A 43 1.40 0.18 7.54
N GLY A 44 1.98 -0.60 6.62
CA GLY A 44 3.30 -1.21 6.79
C GLY A 44 4.39 -0.16 6.98
N ASN A 45 4.40 0.89 6.14
CA ASN A 45 5.35 1.99 6.25
C ASN A 45 5.21 2.72 7.60
N ALA A 46 3.98 3.04 8.01
CA ALA A 46 3.73 3.67 9.31
C ALA A 46 4.18 2.79 10.48
N ALA A 47 3.89 1.48 10.42
CA ALA A 47 4.32 0.54 11.46
C ALA A 47 5.86 0.42 11.52
N SER A 48 6.55 0.41 10.39
CA SER A 48 8.02 0.42 10.35
C SER A 48 8.60 1.67 11.00
N ILE A 49 8.06 2.85 10.68
CA ILE A 49 8.50 4.12 11.30
C ILE A 49 8.23 4.10 12.81
N LEU A 50 6.99 3.85 13.22
CA LEU A 50 6.60 3.81 14.63
C LEU A 50 7.34 2.74 15.44
N GLY A 51 7.73 1.63 14.81
CA GLY A 51 8.53 0.57 15.44
C GLY A 51 9.99 0.96 15.68
N THR A 52 10.50 1.96 14.94
CA THR A 52 11.88 2.46 15.07
C THR A 52 12.01 3.71 15.95
N VAL A 53 10.91 4.39 16.24
CA VAL A 53 10.92 5.60 17.07
C VAL A 53 10.98 5.21 18.56
N PRO A 54 11.91 5.77 19.35
CA PRO A 54 11.94 5.55 20.80
C PRO A 54 10.59 5.92 21.41
N ARG A 55 10.02 5.04 22.23
CA ARG A 55 8.70 5.25 22.90
C ARG A 55 8.62 6.48 23.83
N CYS A 56 9.68 7.29 23.90
CA CYS A 56 9.77 8.47 24.73
C CYS A 56 9.21 9.74 24.04
N GLY A 57 8.93 9.68 22.73
CA GLY A 57 8.31 10.76 21.97
C GLY A 57 6.89 10.43 21.51
N GLY A 58 6.01 11.42 21.50
CA GLY A 58 4.67 11.31 20.94
C GLY A 58 4.70 11.17 19.42
N PHE A 59 3.52 11.10 18.79
CA PHE A 59 3.40 11.08 17.33
C PHE A 59 4.01 12.34 16.67
N GLU A 60 4.15 13.43 17.43
CA GLU A 60 4.73 14.70 16.99
C GLU A 60 6.24 14.58 16.72
N ASP A 61 6.97 13.78 17.50
CA ASP A 61 8.41 13.52 17.28
C ASP A 61 8.67 12.74 15.99
N VAL A 62 7.67 12.00 15.49
CA VAL A 62 7.74 11.32 14.19
C VAL A 62 7.59 12.32 13.04
N LEU A 63 6.73 13.32 13.20
CA LEU A 63 6.53 14.39 12.22
C LEU A 63 7.74 15.33 12.17
N ASP A 64 8.40 15.58 13.31
CA ASP A 64 9.63 16.39 13.35
C ASP A 64 10.85 15.69 12.73
N PHE A 65 10.78 14.37 12.49
CA PHE A 65 11.87 13.58 11.89
C PHE A 65 11.78 13.46 10.35
N ILE A 66 10.61 13.71 9.75
CA ILE A 66 10.32 13.49 8.31
C ILE A 66 10.27 14.82 7.56
#